data_AF-A0A6G6YNN0-F1
#
_entry.id   AF-A0A6G6YNN0-F1
#
_cell.length_a   1.000
_cell.length_b   1.000
_cell.length_c   1.000
_cell.angle_alpha   90.00
_cell.angle_beta   90.00
_cell.angle_gamma   90.00
#
_symmetry.space_group_name_H-M   'P 1'
#
loop_
_entity.id
_entity.type
_entity.pdbx_description
1 polymer ?
#
loop_
_entity_poly.entity_id
_entity_poly.type
_entity_poly.pdbx_seq_one_letter_code
_entity_poly.pdbx_strand_id
1 'polypeptide(L)'
;MFGRRITFGKKQHTLGELQELMRPTPDADGVTRVFPKEIWDDPKVGAMLRDLGFNPDDPRNIRKTAEDYVAMFAAAKKRLDERSEAFNRDMTARYGYCRAVPFLVIDHTIWDGEDGAFLYASMNLIGFDDWNVLMLAADERTRQMCGIAGHPGTVPAVTDVVAKHVTAWKARHEAALELYGVTATGGEGGITREQYETEKDTLRQEIVDKVGWMKPRIIDELVRIQG
;
A
#
# COMPACT_ATOMS: atom_id res chain seq x y z
N MET A 1 -36.84 -46.20 18.20
CA MET A 1 -35.89 -46.08 17.07
C MET A 1 -36.12 -44.73 16.40
N PHE A 2 -35.07 -43.91 16.33
CA PHE A 2 -34.83 -42.69 15.52
C PHE A 2 -35.88 -41.55 15.61
N GLY A 3 -35.58 -40.28 15.87
CA GLY A 3 -34.34 -39.50 15.96
C GLY A 3 -34.72 -38.03 15.64
N ARG A 4 -34.80 -37.15 16.65
CA ARG A 4 -35.06 -35.71 16.47
C ARG A 4 -33.81 -35.08 15.86
N ARG A 5 -33.91 -34.58 14.61
CA ARG A 5 -32.87 -33.73 14.02
C ARG A 5 -32.80 -32.41 14.79
N ILE A 6 -31.74 -32.22 15.57
CA ILE A 6 -31.34 -30.88 16.04
C ILE A 6 -30.62 -30.22 14.88
N THR A 7 -31.27 -29.28 14.21
CA THR A 7 -30.60 -28.34 13.31
C THR A 7 -29.76 -27.39 14.16
N PHE A 8 -28.45 -27.65 14.22
CA PHE A 8 -27.47 -26.67 14.68
C PHE A 8 -27.40 -25.52 13.67
N GLY A 9 -28.26 -24.52 13.84
CA GLY A 9 -28.03 -23.20 13.27
C GLY A 9 -26.90 -22.53 14.04
N LYS A 10 -25.65 -22.69 13.61
CA LYS A 10 -24.59 -21.75 14.01
C LYS A 10 -25.02 -20.38 13.50
N LYS A 11 -25.25 -19.43 14.40
CA LYS A 11 -25.25 -18.00 14.05
C LYS A 11 -23.96 -17.75 13.27
N GLN A 12 -24.07 -17.46 11.98
CA GLN A 12 -22.95 -16.93 11.20
C GLN A 12 -22.69 -15.53 11.73
N HIS A 13 -21.62 -15.39 12.51
CA HIS A 13 -21.06 -14.08 12.79
C HIS A 13 -20.74 -13.42 11.45
N THR A 14 -21.22 -12.20 11.26
CA THR A 14 -20.90 -11.45 10.04
C THR A 14 -19.41 -11.12 10.03
N LEU A 15 -18.81 -10.92 8.86
CA LEU A 15 -17.39 -10.57 8.72
C LEU A 15 -17.04 -9.29 9.52
N GLY A 16 -18.01 -8.39 9.69
CA GLY A 16 -17.89 -7.21 10.55
C GLY A 16 -17.81 -7.54 12.05
N GLU A 17 -18.65 -8.46 12.56
CA GLU A 17 -18.59 -8.91 13.96
C GLU A 17 -17.31 -9.70 14.27
N LEU A 18 -16.83 -10.50 13.30
CA LEU A 18 -15.55 -11.20 13.38
C LEU A 18 -14.36 -10.23 13.34
N GLN A 19 -14.42 -9.16 12.55
CA GLN A 19 -13.41 -8.10 12.53
C GLN A 19 -13.41 -7.27 13.83
N GLU A 20 -14.56 -7.03 14.44
CA GLU A 20 -14.67 -6.31 15.72
C GLU A 20 -14.14 -7.15 16.90
N LEU A 21 -14.43 -8.46 16.92
CA LEU A 21 -13.90 -9.42 17.89
C LEU A 21 -12.40 -9.72 17.74
N MET A 22 -11.84 -9.51 16.55
CA MET A 22 -10.43 -9.75 16.23
C MET A 22 -9.60 -8.47 16.12
N ARG A 23 -10.14 -7.30 16.52
CA ARG A 23 -9.32 -6.11 16.75
C ARG A 23 -8.36 -6.45 17.89
N PRO A 24 -7.04 -6.57 17.64
CA PRO A 24 -6.12 -6.85 18.72
C PRO A 24 -6.13 -5.63 19.63
N THR A 25 -6.41 -5.85 20.92
CA THR A 25 -6.34 -4.79 21.92
C THR A 25 -4.90 -4.29 21.97
N PRO A 26 -4.66 -2.97 21.92
CA PRO A 26 -3.34 -2.43 22.16
C PRO A 26 -2.82 -2.86 23.53
N ASP A 27 -1.52 -3.07 23.66
CA ASP A 27 -0.88 -3.31 24.95
C ASP A 27 -1.03 -2.07 25.85
N ALA A 28 -0.60 -2.17 27.11
CA ALA A 28 -0.64 -1.04 28.07
C ALA A 28 0.11 0.22 27.61
N ASP A 29 1.04 0.10 26.64
CA ASP A 29 1.76 1.21 26.02
C ASP A 29 1.06 1.79 24.76
N GLY A 30 -0.15 1.31 24.45
CA GLY A 30 -0.94 1.76 23.31
C GLY A 30 -0.50 1.18 21.96
N VAL A 31 0.50 0.28 21.94
CA VAL A 31 0.98 -0.36 20.70
C VAL A 31 0.26 -1.68 20.48
N THR A 32 -0.27 -1.87 19.27
CA THR A 32 -0.87 -3.14 18.87
C THR A 32 0.22 -4.10 18.39
N ARG A 33 0.34 -5.27 19.04
CA ARG A 33 1.35 -6.28 18.70
C ARG A 33 0.74 -7.59 18.16
N VAL A 34 1.51 -8.33 17.37
CA VAL A 34 1.16 -9.71 16.93
C VAL A 34 1.18 -10.65 18.13
N PHE A 35 2.22 -10.53 18.94
CA PHE A 35 2.38 -11.17 20.23
C PHE A 35 2.38 -10.08 21.32
N PRO A 36 1.25 -9.90 22.05
CA PRO A 36 1.12 -8.91 23.13
C PRO A 36 2.20 -9.06 24.19
N LYS A 37 2.62 -7.97 24.84
CA LYS A 37 3.68 -8.02 25.87
C LYS A 37 3.40 -9.05 26.98
N GLU A 38 2.14 -9.24 27.34
CA GLU A 38 1.73 -10.14 28.42
C GLU A 38 2.09 -11.61 28.14
N ILE A 39 2.12 -12.04 26.87
CA ILE A 39 2.46 -13.44 26.54
C ILE A 39 3.97 -13.70 26.60
N TRP A 40 4.80 -12.66 26.61
CA TRP A 40 6.25 -12.77 26.75
C TRP A 40 6.70 -13.00 28.18
N ASP A 41 5.83 -12.68 29.15
CA ASP A 41 6.03 -12.95 30.58
C ASP A 41 5.60 -14.37 30.97
N ASP A 42 4.88 -15.10 30.09
CA ASP A 42 4.56 -16.49 30.32
C ASP A 42 5.84 -17.36 30.27
N PRO A 43 6.15 -18.14 31.31
CA PRO A 43 7.41 -18.89 31.39
C PRO A 43 7.59 -19.96 30.31
N LYS A 44 6.51 -20.45 29.70
CA LYS A 44 6.55 -21.48 28.66
C LYS A 44 6.49 -20.85 27.27
N VAL A 45 5.53 -19.96 27.05
CA VAL A 45 5.28 -19.33 25.75
C VAL A 45 6.34 -18.28 25.44
N GLY A 46 6.66 -17.41 26.41
CA GLY A 46 7.70 -16.39 26.25
C GLY A 46 9.09 -16.99 26.04
N ALA A 47 9.42 -18.06 26.75
CA ALA A 47 10.68 -18.80 26.55
C ALA A 47 10.75 -19.43 25.15
N MET A 48 9.68 -20.10 24.71
CA MET A 48 9.59 -20.68 23.37
C MET A 48 9.74 -19.62 22.26
N LEU A 49 9.09 -18.47 22.38
CA LEU A 49 9.19 -17.40 21.38
C LEU A 49 10.62 -16.84 21.27
N ARG A 50 11.31 -16.68 22.41
CA ARG A 50 12.72 -16.25 22.42
C ARG A 50 13.66 -17.30 21.84
N ASP A 51 13.43 -18.59 22.14
CA ASP A 51 14.21 -19.70 21.58
C ASP A 51 14.05 -19.80 20.05
N LEU A 52 12.87 -19.44 19.53
CA LEU A 52 12.61 -19.32 18.09
C LEU A 52 13.19 -18.03 17.47
N GLY A 53 13.88 -17.20 18.26
CA GLY A 53 14.55 -15.98 17.82
C GLY A 53 13.63 -14.77 17.65
N PHE A 54 12.39 -14.82 18.18
CA PHE A 54 11.50 -13.66 18.20
C PHE A 54 11.83 -12.73 19.38
N ASN A 55 11.55 -11.44 19.22
CA ASN A 55 11.75 -10.41 20.24
C ASN A 55 10.44 -9.61 20.45
N PRO A 56 10.02 -9.32 21.69
CA PRO A 56 8.81 -8.55 21.97
C PRO A 56 8.79 -7.16 21.35
N ASP A 57 9.95 -6.50 21.27
CA ASP A 57 10.10 -5.14 20.74
C ASP A 57 10.60 -5.13 19.29
N ASP A 58 10.59 -6.29 18.63
CA ASP A 58 10.87 -6.36 17.21
C ASP A 58 9.86 -5.48 16.45
N PRO A 59 10.30 -4.58 15.54
CA PRO A 59 9.39 -3.82 14.71
C PRO A 59 8.39 -4.68 13.93
N ARG A 60 8.75 -5.94 13.63
CA ARG A 60 7.88 -6.93 12.97
C ARG A 60 6.77 -7.46 13.87
N ASN A 61 6.92 -7.31 15.19
CA ASN A 61 5.87 -7.62 16.16
C ASN A 61 4.85 -6.49 16.27
N ILE A 62 5.13 -5.29 15.74
CA ILE A 62 4.20 -4.16 15.74
C ILE A 62 3.24 -4.29 14.55
N ARG A 63 1.94 -4.34 14.84
CA ARG A 63 0.90 -4.36 13.81
C ARG A 63 0.34 -2.96 13.62
N LYS A 64 0.47 -2.41 12.42
CA LYS A 64 -0.21 -1.17 12.04
C LYS A 64 -1.73 -1.39 12.10
N THR A 65 -2.41 -0.49 12.78
CA THR A 65 -3.87 -0.41 12.85
C THR A 65 -4.43 0.32 11.62
N ALA A 66 -5.76 0.26 11.43
CA ALA A 66 -6.41 1.06 10.40
C ALA A 66 -6.18 2.57 10.60
N GLU A 67 -6.19 3.02 11.86
CA GLU A 67 -5.93 4.42 12.22
C GLU A 67 -4.49 4.84 11.87
N ASP A 68 -3.50 3.95 12.06
CA ASP A 68 -2.12 4.21 11.65
C ASP A 68 -2.00 4.40 10.13
N TYR A 69 -2.71 3.59 9.34
CA TYR A 69 -2.74 3.78 7.88
C TYR A 69 -3.43 5.09 7.50
N VAL A 70 -4.55 5.43 8.12
CA VAL A 70 -5.23 6.72 7.89
C VAL A 70 -4.31 7.90 8.21
N ALA A 71 -3.63 7.87 9.36
CA ALA A 71 -2.68 8.90 9.76
C ALA A 71 -1.49 9.00 8.79
N MET A 72 -0.97 7.84 8.35
CA MET A 72 0.12 7.76 7.36
C MET A 72 -0.29 8.40 6.02
N PHE A 73 -1.47 8.08 5.50
CA PHE A 73 -1.99 8.66 4.26
C PHE A 73 -2.29 10.15 4.40
N ALA A 74 -2.86 10.58 5.52
CA ALA A 74 -3.11 12.01 5.79
C ALA A 74 -1.80 12.81 5.84
N ALA A 75 -0.77 12.28 6.50
CA ALA A 75 0.55 12.89 6.53
C ALA A 75 1.20 12.93 5.15
N ALA A 76 1.07 11.88 4.36
CA ALA A 76 1.60 11.83 3.00
C ALA A 76 0.90 12.79 2.05
N LYS A 77 -0.43 12.90 2.14
CA LYS A 77 -1.21 13.89 1.40
C LYS A 77 -0.78 15.30 1.77
N LYS A 78 -0.60 15.59 3.06
CA LYS A 78 -0.11 16.90 3.51
C LYS A 78 1.27 17.23 2.92
N ARG A 79 2.21 16.27 2.91
CA ARG A 79 3.51 16.45 2.26
C ARG A 79 3.37 16.72 0.75
N LEU A 80 2.45 16.06 0.07
CA LEU A 80 2.18 16.32 -1.35
C LEU A 80 1.61 17.72 -1.57
N ASP A 81 0.68 18.17 -0.72
CA ASP A 81 0.11 19.51 -0.78
C ASP A 81 1.23 20.56 -0.59
N GLU A 82 2.10 20.39 0.41
CA GLU A 82 3.27 21.26 0.66
C GLU A 82 4.26 21.30 -0.53
N ARG A 83 4.57 20.14 -1.13
CA ARG A 83 5.43 20.06 -2.33
C ARG A 83 4.78 20.72 -3.54
N SER A 84 3.47 20.55 -3.71
CA SER A 84 2.70 21.16 -4.80
C SER A 84 2.68 22.69 -4.67
N GLU A 85 2.51 23.21 -3.45
CA GLU A 85 2.59 24.64 -3.19
C GLU A 85 4.01 25.17 -3.44
N ALA A 86 5.05 24.46 -2.98
CA ALA A 86 6.44 24.84 -3.25
C ALA A 86 6.73 24.91 -4.75
N PHE A 87 6.35 23.87 -5.50
CA PHE A 87 6.47 23.84 -6.96
C PHE A 87 5.79 25.05 -7.61
N ASN A 88 4.55 25.35 -7.22
CA ASN A 88 3.80 26.48 -7.77
C ASN A 88 4.44 27.83 -7.42
N ARG A 89 4.95 28.00 -6.19
CA ARG A 89 5.66 29.23 -5.79
C ARG A 89 6.93 29.43 -6.63
N ASP A 90 7.74 28.39 -6.77
CA ASP A 90 9.01 28.45 -7.50
C ASP A 90 8.78 28.73 -9.00
N MET A 91 7.79 28.06 -9.59
CA MET A 91 7.41 28.28 -10.99
C MET A 91 6.76 29.65 -11.20
N THR A 92 5.96 30.13 -10.26
CA THR A 92 5.39 31.49 -10.33
C THR A 92 6.48 32.55 -10.23
N ALA A 93 7.49 32.37 -9.36
CA ALA A 93 8.61 33.28 -9.28
C ALA A 93 9.42 33.35 -10.59
N ARG A 94 9.52 32.22 -11.30
CA ARG A 94 10.27 32.12 -12.57
C ARG A 94 9.49 32.59 -13.80
N TYR A 95 8.21 32.27 -13.86
CA TYR A 95 7.38 32.46 -15.06
C TYR A 95 6.24 33.47 -14.88
N GLY A 96 6.09 34.06 -13.68
CA GLY A 96 5.06 35.05 -13.35
C GLY A 96 3.67 34.47 -13.01
N TYR A 97 3.40 33.23 -13.42
CA TYR A 97 2.16 32.51 -13.09
C TYR A 97 2.39 31.00 -13.20
N CYS A 98 1.89 30.24 -12.23
CA CYS A 98 1.82 28.79 -12.32
C CYS A 98 0.64 28.26 -11.49
N ARG A 99 -0.13 27.36 -12.09
CA ARG A 99 -1.13 26.53 -11.41
C ARG A 99 -0.96 25.07 -11.88
N ALA A 100 -0.01 24.38 -11.29
CA ALA A 100 0.18 22.95 -11.47
C ALA A 100 -0.53 22.15 -10.37
N VAL A 101 -1.06 21.00 -10.74
CA VAL A 101 -1.77 20.05 -9.86
C VAL A 101 -1.16 18.66 -10.00
N PRO A 102 -1.19 17.84 -8.93
CA PRO A 102 -0.68 16.49 -8.97
C PRO A 102 -1.60 15.57 -9.78
N PHE A 103 -0.99 14.70 -10.58
CA PHE A 103 -1.59 13.56 -11.25
C PHE A 103 -0.97 12.28 -10.70
N LEU A 104 -1.79 11.35 -10.23
CA LEU A 104 -1.34 10.06 -9.71
C LEU A 104 -1.30 9.04 -10.84
N VAL A 105 -0.16 8.36 -11.05
CA VAL A 105 -0.05 7.31 -12.07
C VAL A 105 -0.84 6.07 -11.67
N ILE A 106 -0.64 5.60 -10.43
CA ILE A 106 -1.58 4.71 -9.75
C ILE A 106 -2.61 5.60 -9.07
N ASP A 107 -3.79 5.68 -9.69
CA ASP A 107 -4.89 6.53 -9.27
C ASP A 107 -5.52 6.10 -7.93
N HIS A 108 -6.16 7.06 -7.24
CA HIS A 108 -6.84 6.84 -5.97
C HIS A 108 -7.87 5.69 -6.03
N THR A 109 -8.55 5.48 -7.16
CA THR A 109 -9.49 4.37 -7.31
C THR A 109 -8.86 2.99 -7.14
N ILE A 110 -7.56 2.85 -7.43
CA ILE A 110 -6.80 1.60 -7.21
C ILE A 110 -6.34 1.51 -5.75
N TRP A 111 -5.90 2.64 -5.16
CA TRP A 111 -5.49 2.70 -3.75
C TRP A 111 -6.64 2.46 -2.77
N ASP A 112 -7.84 2.94 -3.10
CA ASP A 112 -9.05 2.77 -2.30
C ASP A 112 -9.79 1.46 -2.66
N GLY A 113 -9.35 0.78 -3.72
CA GLY A 113 -9.94 -0.45 -4.24
C GLY A 113 -9.40 -1.73 -3.59
N GLU A 114 -9.80 -2.87 -4.16
CA GLU A 114 -9.51 -4.22 -3.66
C GLU A 114 -8.01 -4.53 -3.49
N ASP A 115 -7.17 -3.94 -4.35
CA ASP A 115 -5.74 -4.20 -4.37
C ASP A 115 -4.92 -3.13 -3.60
N GLY A 116 -5.57 -2.09 -3.06
CA GLY A 116 -4.91 -1.02 -2.33
C GLY A 116 -4.12 -1.50 -1.12
N ALA A 117 -4.71 -2.42 -0.35
CA ALA A 117 -4.07 -3.02 0.83
C ALA A 117 -2.77 -3.75 0.50
N PHE A 118 -2.68 -4.40 -0.66
CA PHE A 118 -1.43 -5.01 -1.11
C PHE A 118 -0.33 -3.94 -1.27
N LEU A 119 -0.65 -2.80 -1.88
CA LEU A 119 0.33 -1.73 -2.10
C LEU A 119 0.82 -1.11 -0.79
N TYR A 120 -0.07 -0.74 0.14
CA TYR A 120 0.36 -0.03 1.35
C TYR A 120 0.73 -0.95 2.52
N ALA A 121 0.13 -2.13 2.66
CA ALA A 121 0.39 -3.02 3.79
C ALA A 121 1.50 -4.02 3.48
N SER A 122 1.48 -4.63 2.29
CA SER A 122 2.46 -5.66 1.91
C SER A 122 3.70 -5.04 1.28
N MET A 123 3.53 -4.10 0.34
CA MET A 123 4.66 -3.46 -0.33
C MET A 123 5.17 -2.22 0.40
N ASN A 124 4.48 -1.72 1.44
CA ASN A 124 4.82 -0.48 2.18
C ASN A 124 4.94 0.78 1.29
N LEU A 125 4.18 0.82 0.19
CA LEU A 125 4.17 1.95 -0.74
C LEU A 125 3.11 2.97 -0.35
N ILE A 126 3.39 4.25 -0.62
CA ILE A 126 2.46 5.35 -0.33
C ILE A 126 2.17 6.09 -1.63
N GLY A 127 0.89 6.18 -2.00
CA GLY A 127 0.45 6.73 -3.29
C GLY A 127 0.73 8.21 -3.51
N PHE A 128 0.96 8.99 -2.44
CA PHE A 128 1.26 10.42 -2.50
C PHE A 128 2.76 10.75 -2.52
N ASP A 129 3.62 9.74 -2.55
CA ASP A 129 5.07 9.94 -2.65
C ASP A 129 5.49 10.23 -4.11
N ASP A 130 6.65 10.86 -4.27
CA ASP A 130 7.11 11.40 -5.56
C ASP A 130 7.23 10.36 -6.65
N TRP A 131 7.49 9.09 -6.32
CA TRP A 131 7.56 8.02 -7.31
C TRP A 131 6.24 7.83 -8.07
N ASN A 132 5.08 8.18 -7.50
CA ASN A 132 3.76 8.00 -8.11
C ASN A 132 3.14 9.29 -8.68
N VAL A 133 3.74 10.46 -8.42
CA VAL A 133 3.14 11.77 -8.73
C VAL A 133 3.79 12.45 -9.94
N LEU A 134 2.98 13.04 -10.80
CA LEU A 134 3.37 14.00 -11.84
C LEU A 134 2.76 15.37 -11.55
N MET A 135 3.54 16.45 -11.69
CA MET A 135 2.99 17.81 -11.64
C MET A 135 2.60 18.25 -13.06
N LEU A 136 1.30 18.50 -13.27
CA LEU A 136 0.74 18.87 -14.58
C LEU A 136 0.00 20.21 -14.50
N ALA A 137 -0.06 20.94 -15.61
CA ALA A 137 -0.76 22.22 -15.67
C ALA A 137 -2.28 22.05 -15.50
N ALA A 138 -2.88 22.77 -14.55
CA ALA A 138 -4.32 22.77 -14.31
C ALA A 138 -5.10 23.60 -15.35
N ASP A 139 -4.40 24.49 -16.08
CA ASP A 139 -4.96 25.37 -17.09
C ASP A 139 -3.98 25.63 -18.24
N GLU A 140 -4.54 26.10 -19.35
CA GLU A 140 -3.80 26.37 -20.58
C GLU A 140 -2.72 27.45 -20.40
N ARG A 141 -2.97 28.44 -19.53
CA ARG A 141 -1.99 29.49 -19.22
C ARG A 141 -0.74 28.90 -18.58
N THR A 142 -0.90 28.01 -17.59
CA THR A 142 0.22 27.32 -16.95
C THR A 142 0.96 26.44 -17.97
N ARG A 143 0.23 25.71 -18.83
CA ARG A 143 0.83 24.87 -19.87
C ARG A 143 1.77 25.67 -20.78
N GLN A 144 1.29 26.80 -21.30
CA GLN A 144 2.06 27.67 -22.19
C GLN A 144 3.22 28.39 -21.49
N MET A 145 2.99 28.93 -20.30
CA MET A 145 3.99 29.75 -19.60
C MET A 145 5.07 28.90 -18.94
N CYS A 146 4.71 27.77 -18.35
CA CYS A 146 5.61 26.90 -17.59
C CYS A 146 6.20 25.75 -18.42
N GLY A 147 5.67 25.49 -19.62
CA GLY A 147 6.17 24.42 -20.50
C GLY A 147 5.96 23.01 -19.95
N ILE A 148 4.95 22.81 -19.12
CA ILE A 148 4.57 21.49 -18.57
C ILE A 148 3.28 21.00 -19.22
N ALA A 149 3.10 19.69 -19.34
CA ALA A 149 1.90 19.10 -19.95
C ALA A 149 0.62 19.45 -19.14
N GLY A 150 -0.50 19.62 -19.84
CA GLY A 150 -1.81 19.85 -19.26
C GLY A 150 -2.36 18.61 -18.56
N HIS A 151 -3.04 18.81 -17.44
CA HIS A 151 -3.67 17.73 -16.69
C HIS A 151 -4.85 17.15 -17.49
N PRO A 152 -4.85 15.84 -17.80
CA PRO A 152 -5.90 15.25 -18.66
C PRO A 152 -7.25 15.05 -17.95
N GLY A 153 -7.30 15.30 -16.65
CA GLY A 153 -8.39 14.84 -15.80
C GLY A 153 -8.23 13.34 -15.53
N THR A 154 -9.34 12.63 -15.41
CA THR A 154 -9.32 11.17 -15.28
C THR A 154 -9.03 10.53 -16.64
N VAL A 155 -8.12 9.56 -16.67
CA VAL A 155 -7.79 8.79 -17.88
C VAL A 155 -8.10 7.32 -17.64
N PRO A 156 -9.35 6.86 -17.83
CA PRO A 156 -9.76 5.49 -17.51
C PRO A 156 -8.88 4.42 -18.18
N ALA A 157 -8.45 4.64 -19.42
CA ALA A 157 -7.58 3.69 -20.13
C ALA A 157 -6.21 3.50 -19.43
N VAL A 158 -5.65 4.56 -18.83
CA VAL A 158 -4.41 4.44 -18.04
C VAL A 158 -4.71 3.70 -16.74
N THR A 159 -5.80 4.06 -16.05
CA THR A 159 -6.24 3.37 -14.82
C THR A 159 -6.43 1.87 -15.06
N ASP A 160 -7.08 1.45 -16.15
CA ASP A 160 -7.31 0.05 -16.49
C ASP A 160 -6.00 -0.73 -16.73
N VAL A 161 -5.03 -0.10 -17.42
CA VAL A 161 -3.72 -0.70 -17.66
C VAL A 161 -2.94 -0.85 -16.35
N VAL A 162 -2.97 0.18 -15.50
CA VAL A 162 -2.31 0.14 -14.19
C VAL A 162 -2.95 -0.88 -13.27
N ALA A 163 -4.28 -0.96 -13.23
CA ALA A 163 -5.01 -1.94 -12.43
C ALA A 163 -4.61 -3.36 -12.79
N LYS A 164 -4.50 -3.69 -14.09
CA LYS A 164 -4.02 -5.02 -14.55
C LYS A 164 -2.60 -5.33 -14.05
N HIS A 165 -1.70 -4.35 -14.05
CA HIS A 165 -0.36 -4.52 -13.50
C HIS A 165 -0.41 -4.78 -11.99
N VAL A 166 -1.20 -4.00 -11.24
CA VAL A 166 -1.35 -4.15 -9.79
C VAL A 166 -1.91 -5.53 -9.42
N THR A 167 -2.96 -5.99 -10.10
CA THR A 167 -3.51 -7.33 -9.86
C THR A 167 -2.49 -8.43 -10.16
N ALA A 168 -1.69 -8.29 -11.23
CA ALA A 168 -0.65 -9.26 -11.55
C ALA A 168 0.48 -9.28 -10.51
N TRP A 169 0.91 -8.11 -10.01
CA TRP A 169 1.90 -8.01 -8.93
C TRP A 169 1.39 -8.62 -7.63
N LYS A 170 0.12 -8.37 -7.27
CA LYS A 170 -0.51 -8.97 -6.10
C LYS A 170 -0.53 -10.50 -6.21
N ALA A 171 -0.95 -11.05 -7.35
CA ALA A 171 -0.96 -12.49 -7.56
C ALA A 171 0.44 -13.12 -7.42
N ARG A 172 1.49 -12.44 -7.92
CA ARG A 172 2.88 -12.89 -7.75
C ARG A 172 3.32 -12.88 -6.29
N HIS A 173 2.97 -11.83 -5.55
CA HIS A 173 3.24 -11.76 -4.12
C HIS A 173 2.50 -12.85 -3.33
N GLU A 174 1.22 -13.08 -3.63
CA GLU A 174 0.41 -14.13 -2.99
C GLU A 174 1.00 -15.52 -3.24
N ALA A 175 1.43 -15.82 -4.47
CA ALA A 175 2.11 -17.07 -4.77
C ALA A 175 3.43 -17.24 -3.99
N ALA A 176 4.23 -16.18 -3.87
CA ALA A 176 5.46 -16.19 -3.07
C ALA A 176 5.17 -16.40 -1.57
N LEU A 177 4.10 -15.78 -1.06
CA LEU A 177 3.66 -15.92 0.33
C LEU A 177 3.17 -17.34 0.62
N GLU A 178 2.44 -17.97 -0.31
CA GLU A 178 2.02 -19.37 -0.20
C GLU A 178 3.22 -20.32 -0.14
N LEU A 179 4.20 -20.15 -1.03
CA LEU A 179 5.44 -20.95 -1.03
C LEU A 179 6.24 -20.76 0.27
N TYR A 180 6.29 -19.54 0.80
CA TYR A 180 6.92 -19.29 2.10
C TYR A 180 6.14 -19.96 3.24
N GLY A 181 4.80 -19.92 3.19
CA GLY A 181 3.92 -20.59 4.14
C GLY A 181 4.16 -22.11 4.22
N VAL A 182 4.44 -22.77 3.09
CA VAL A 182 4.84 -24.19 3.06
C VAL A 182 6.08 -24.43 3.92
N THR A 183 7.14 -23.65 3.73
CA THR A 183 8.37 -23.77 4.53
C THR A 183 8.12 -23.41 6.00
N ALA A 184 7.34 -22.38 6.29
CA ALA A 184 7.01 -21.96 7.65
C ALA A 184 6.23 -23.03 8.45
N THR A 185 5.49 -23.91 7.76
CA THR A 185 4.77 -25.03 8.38
C THR A 185 5.56 -26.34 8.39
N GLY A 186 6.83 -26.32 7.96
CA GLY A 186 7.72 -27.49 7.94
C GLY A 186 7.54 -28.41 6.72
N GLY A 187 6.87 -27.94 5.67
CA GLY A 187 6.70 -28.67 4.41
C GLY A 187 7.92 -28.55 3.48
N GLU A 188 8.11 -29.58 2.64
CA GLU A 188 9.12 -29.59 1.59
C GLU A 188 8.64 -28.83 0.33
N GLY A 189 9.56 -28.21 -0.42
CA GLY A 189 9.27 -27.55 -1.70
C GLY A 189 8.84 -26.07 -1.63
N GLY A 190 8.87 -25.44 -0.45
CA GLY A 190 8.66 -24.00 -0.29
C GLY A 190 9.92 -23.15 -0.50
N ILE A 191 9.82 -21.84 -0.24
CA ILE A 191 10.94 -20.90 -0.27
C ILE A 191 11.37 -20.45 1.13
N THR A 192 12.66 -20.13 1.29
CA THR A 192 13.16 -19.60 2.56
C THR A 192 12.61 -18.21 2.84
N ARG A 193 12.70 -17.78 4.10
CA ARG A 193 12.35 -16.41 4.49
C ARG A 193 13.16 -15.36 3.72
N GLU A 194 14.46 -15.58 3.56
CA GLU A 194 15.34 -14.64 2.86
C GLU A 194 14.96 -14.53 1.37
N GLN A 195 14.60 -15.65 0.74
CA GLN A 195 14.09 -15.66 -0.63
C GLN A 195 12.78 -14.90 -0.75
N TYR A 196 11.84 -15.11 0.19
CA TYR A 196 10.57 -14.38 0.20
C TYR A 196 10.76 -12.87 0.38
N GLU A 197 11.59 -12.44 1.33
CA GLU A 197 11.85 -11.00 1.53
C GLU A 197 12.57 -10.38 0.33
N THR A 198 13.50 -11.11 -0.30
CA THR A 198 14.18 -10.67 -1.54
C THR A 198 13.18 -10.50 -2.69
N GLU A 199 12.25 -11.45 -2.85
CA GLU A 199 11.19 -11.38 -3.86
C GLU A 199 10.24 -10.21 -3.59
N LYS A 200 9.89 -9.97 -2.33
CA LYS A 200 9.05 -8.82 -1.92
C LYS A 200 9.72 -7.49 -2.24
N ASP A 201 11.01 -7.35 -1.92
CA ASP A 201 11.79 -6.13 -2.19
C ASP A 201 11.97 -5.92 -3.70
N THR A 202 12.22 -7.01 -4.46
CA THR A 202 12.30 -6.99 -5.92
C THR A 202 10.98 -6.52 -6.52
N LEU A 203 9.85 -7.06 -6.06
CA LEU A 203 8.53 -6.68 -6.54
C LEU A 203 8.20 -5.22 -6.20
N ARG A 204 8.55 -4.76 -4.98
CA ARG A 204 8.39 -3.35 -4.59
C ARG A 204 9.17 -2.43 -5.55
N GLN A 205 10.41 -2.77 -5.87
CA GLN A 205 11.23 -1.99 -6.79
C GLN A 205 10.66 -2.00 -8.21
N GLU A 206 10.19 -3.16 -8.68
CA GLU A 206 9.56 -3.30 -10.00
C GLU A 206 8.33 -2.39 -10.16
N ILE A 207 7.49 -2.27 -9.11
CA ILE A 207 6.34 -1.36 -9.11
C ILE A 207 6.79 0.08 -9.30
N VAL A 208 7.79 0.51 -8.52
CA VAL A 208 8.34 1.87 -8.57
C VAL A 208 8.97 2.15 -9.95
N ASP A 209 9.76 1.22 -10.48
CA ASP A 209 10.43 1.34 -11.76
C ASP A 209 9.43 1.39 -12.92
N LYS A 210 8.39 0.55 -12.87
CA LYS A 210 7.32 0.55 -13.88
C LYS A 210 6.61 1.89 -13.92
N VAL A 211 6.25 2.44 -12.76
CA VAL A 211 5.63 3.76 -12.69
C VAL A 211 6.60 4.85 -13.17
N GLY A 212 7.86 4.79 -12.76
CA GLY A 212 8.92 5.68 -13.25
C GLY A 212 9.05 5.64 -14.78
N TRP A 213 8.94 4.47 -15.39
CA TRP A 213 8.94 4.27 -16.84
C TRP A 213 7.68 4.80 -17.54
N MET A 214 6.52 4.75 -16.88
CA MET A 214 5.24 5.24 -17.42
C MET A 214 5.18 6.76 -17.45
N LYS A 215 5.73 7.44 -16.43
CA LYS A 215 5.69 8.89 -16.30
C LYS A 215 6.11 9.70 -17.53
N PRO A 216 7.31 9.52 -18.11
CA PRO A 216 7.71 10.25 -19.30
C PRO A 216 6.82 9.94 -20.50
N ARG A 217 6.32 8.70 -20.63
CA ARG A 217 5.41 8.31 -21.73
C ARG A 217 4.04 8.97 -21.61
N ILE A 218 3.52 9.08 -20.39
CA ILE A 218 2.30 9.85 -20.12
C ILE A 218 2.52 11.30 -20.53
N ILE A 219 3.65 11.91 -20.14
CA ILE A 219 3.99 13.28 -20.55
C ILE A 219 4.07 13.40 -22.08
N ASP A 220 4.83 12.53 -22.75
CA ASP A 220 5.00 12.55 -24.22
C ASP A 220 3.65 12.46 -24.94
N GLU A 221 2.77 11.56 -24.47
CA GLU A 221 1.44 11.38 -25.04
C GLU A 221 0.54 12.59 -24.78
N LEU A 222 0.57 13.16 -23.57
CA LEU A 222 -0.17 14.38 -23.24
C LEU A 222 0.27 15.55 -24.12
N VAL A 223 1.58 15.73 -24.30
CA VAL A 223 2.13 16.76 -25.18
C VAL A 223 1.70 16.53 -26.63
N ARG A 224 1.72 15.29 -27.11
CA ARG A 224 1.30 14.94 -28.48
C ARG A 224 -0.17 15.27 -28.76
N ILE A 225 -1.07 15.10 -27.78
CA ILE A 225 -2.51 15.37 -27.96
C ILE A 225 -2.89 16.84 -27.66
N GLN A 226 -2.05 17.58 -26.93
CA GLN A 226 -2.30 18.98 -26.53
C GLN A 226 -1.50 20.01 -27.35
N GLY A 227 -0.51 19.56 -28.13
CA GLY A 227 0.26 20.37 -29.08
C GLY A 227 -0.46 20.49 -30.42
#